data_AF-A0A2W5YBU7-F1
#
_entry.id   AF-A0A2W5YBU7-F1
#
_cell.length_a   1.000
_cell.length_b   1.000
_cell.length_c   1.000
_cell.angle_alpha   90.00
_cell.angle_beta   90.00
_cell.angle_gamma   90.00
#
_symmetry.space_group_name_H-M   'P 1'
#
loop_
_entity.id
_entity.type
_entity.pdbx_description
1 polymer ?
#
loop_
_entity_poly.entity_id
_entity_poly.type
_entity_poly.pdbx_seq_one_letter_code
_entity_poly.pdbx_strand_id
1 'polypeptide(L)' 'MSSEQAPGRSYIRSAQGTELISPEVAKLLARLAGISVPDEDVALLAAALGSQLTSIAMLDQLDLTDVNPAVEFDARWS' A
#
# COMPACT_ATOMS: atom_id res chain seq x y z
N MET A 1 -33.04 -22.79 -9.20
CA MET A 1 -32.90 -21.68 -8.24
C MET A 1 -31.42 -21.57 -7.96
N SER A 2 -30.78 -20.60 -8.62
CA SER A 2 -29.33 -20.40 -8.65
C SER A 2 -28.90 -19.53 -7.47
N SER A 3 -27.85 -19.95 -6.78
CA SER A 3 -27.07 -19.09 -5.88
C SER A 3 -25.61 -19.23 -6.30
N GLU A 4 -25.22 -18.43 -7.30
CA GLU A 4 -23.84 -18.33 -7.77
C GLU A 4 -23.10 -17.38 -6.82
N GLN A 5 -22.40 -17.95 -5.85
CA GLN A 5 -21.65 -17.19 -4.85
C GLN A 5 -20.23 -17.00 -5.38
N ALA A 6 -19.95 -15.80 -5.92
CA ALA A 6 -18.63 -15.45 -6.42
C ALA A 6 -17.60 -15.49 -5.26
N PRO A 7 -16.42 -16.12 -5.43
CA PRO A 7 -15.41 -16.14 -4.39
C PRO A 7 -14.81 -14.74 -4.26
N GLY A 8 -15.09 -14.08 -3.13
CA GLY A 8 -14.38 -12.87 -2.72
C GLY A 8 -12.89 -13.19 -2.64
N ARG A 9 -12.13 -12.77 -3.66
CA ARG A 9 -10.68 -12.77 -3.63
C ARG A 9 -10.26 -11.79 -2.52
N SER A 10 -9.89 -12.33 -1.36
CA SER A 10 -9.14 -11.56 -0.38
C SER A 10 -7.78 -11.24 -1.01
N TYR A 11 -7.60 -10.00 -1.47
CA TYR A 11 -6.36 -9.53 -2.10
C TYR A 11 -5.23 -9.29 -1.08
N ILE A 12 -5.39 -9.72 0.16
CA ILE A 12 -4.37 -9.57 1.19
C ILE A 12 -3.28 -10.62 0.93
N ARG A 13 -2.28 -10.23 0.14
CA ARG A 13 -1.05 -11.01 -0.03
C ARG A 13 -0.36 -11.06 1.34
N SER A 14 -0.21 -12.26 1.89
CA SER A 14 0.42 -12.51 3.19
C SER A 14 1.81 -11.85 3.22
N ALA A 15 1.98 -10.84 4.07
CA ALA A 15 3.21 -10.08 4.21
C ALA A 15 4.23 -10.93 4.99
N GLN A 16 5.02 -11.72 4.28
CA GLN A 16 6.16 -12.45 4.84
C GLN A 16 7.45 -11.74 4.42
N GLY A 17 8.02 -10.95 5.33
CA GLY A 17 9.40 -10.45 5.21
C GLY A 17 9.62 -8.93 5.21
N THR A 18 8.63 -8.11 5.58
CA THR A 18 8.74 -6.65 5.47
C THR A 18 9.14 -6.01 6.80
N GLU A 19 9.97 -4.96 6.76
CA GLU A 19 10.03 -3.98 7.85
C GLU A 19 8.61 -3.57 8.21
N LEU A 20 8.15 -3.99 9.39
CA LEU A 20 6.81 -3.69 9.85
C LEU A 20 6.70 -2.18 10.00
N ILE A 21 5.84 -1.54 9.19
CA ILE A 21 5.32 -0.22 9.51
C ILE A 21 4.73 -0.32 10.91
N SER A 22 5.28 0.45 11.85
CA SER A 22 4.80 0.41 13.22
C SER A 22 3.44 1.13 13.32
N PRO A 23 2.61 0.79 14.32
CA PRO A 23 1.39 1.53 14.62
C PRO A 23 1.61 3.05 14.78
N GLU A 24 2.75 3.45 15.35
CA GLU A 24 3.12 4.85 15.55
C GLU A 24 3.38 5.56 14.23
N VAL A 25 4.05 4.89 13.28
CA VAL A 25 4.28 5.41 11.93
C VAL A 25 2.95 5.53 11.18
N ALA A 26 2.07 4.52 11.29
CA ALA A 26 0.74 4.58 10.68
C ALA A 26 -0.09 5.76 11.22
N LYS A 27 -0.07 6.01 12.54
CA LYS A 27 -0.72 7.18 13.16
C LYS A 27 -0.13 8.50 12.67
N LEU A 28 1.20 8.57 12.53
CA LEU A 28 1.88 9.76 12.02
C LEU A 28 1.45 10.06 10.57
N LEU A 29 1.46 9.06 9.70
CA LEU A 29 1.05 9.19 8.30
C LEU A 29 -0.42 9.61 8.17
N ALA A 30 -1.31 9.00 8.97
CA ALA A 30 -2.71 9.38 9.01
C ALA A 30 -2.90 10.87 9.39
N ARG A 31 -2.17 11.33 10.41
CA ARG A 31 -2.19 12.75 10.83
C ARG A 31 -1.67 13.68 9.74
N LEU A 32 -0.57 13.32 9.07
CA LEU A 32 -0.03 14.10 7.95
C LEU A 32 -1.01 14.20 6.78
N ALA A 33 -1.76 13.13 6.52
CA ALA A 33 -2.80 13.11 5.50
C ALA A 33 -4.11 13.81 5.93
N GLY A 34 -4.21 14.28 7.18
CA GLY A 34 -5.44 14.86 7.72
C GLY A 34 -6.57 13.83 7.92
N ILE A 35 -6.24 12.56 8.03
CA ILE A 35 -7.19 11.45 8.21
C ILE A 35 -7.23 11.06 9.69
N SER A 36 -8.43 11.05 10.27
CA SER A 36 -8.65 10.49 11.60
C SER A 36 -8.84 8.98 11.49
N VAL A 37 -8.03 8.22 12.22
CA VAL A 37 -8.08 6.75 12.26
C VAL A 37 -8.41 6.33 13.69
N PRO A 38 -9.48 5.54 13.91
CA PRO A 38 -9.79 4.97 15.21
C PRO A 38 -8.63 4.12 15.74
N ASP A 39 -8.41 4.12 17.07
CA ASP A 39 -7.26 3.43 17.66
C ASP A 39 -7.29 1.92 17.38
N GLU A 40 -8.49 1.33 17.29
CA GLU A 40 -8.74 -0.07 16.93
C GLU A 40 -8.29 -0.43 15.51
N ASP A 41 -8.26 0.54 14.58
CA ASP A 41 -7.95 0.31 13.18
C ASP A 41 -6.47 0.55 12.85
N VAL A 42 -5.71 1.13 13.77
CA VAL A 42 -4.30 1.52 13.52
C VAL A 42 -3.42 0.33 13.16
N ALA A 43 -3.61 -0.79 13.85
CA ALA A 43 -2.84 -2.00 13.57
C ALA A 43 -3.16 -2.56 12.17
N LEU A 44 -4.43 -2.49 11.76
CA LEU A 44 -4.86 -2.91 10.42
C LEU A 44 -4.28 -1.99 9.35
N LEU A 45 -4.30 -0.67 9.58
CA LEU A 45 -3.70 0.31 8.69
C LEU A 45 -2.20 0.07 8.53
N ALA A 46 -1.48 -0.16 9.63
CA ALA A 46 -0.05 -0.46 9.61
C ALA A 46 0.26 -1.71 8.77
N ALA A 47 -0.51 -2.78 8.94
CA ALA A 47 -0.39 -3.99 8.14
C ALA A 47 -0.68 -3.76 6.65
N ALA A 48 -1.72 -2.97 6.33
CA ALA A 48 -2.06 -2.63 4.96
C ALA A 48 -0.95 -1.82 4.27
N LEU A 49 -0.39 -0.82 4.96
CA LEU A 49 0.73 -0.02 4.47
C LEU A 49 1.97 -0.88 4.23
N GLY A 50 2.30 -1.79 5.16
CA GLY A 50 3.41 -2.74 4.99
C GLY A 50 3.21 -3.67 3.79
N SER A 51 1.99 -4.17 3.58
CA SER A 51 1.65 -4.97 2.39
C SER A 51 1.84 -4.16 1.10
N GLN A 52 1.43 -2.89 1.10
CA GLN A 52 1.59 -2.01 -0.05
C GLN A 52 3.07 -1.75 -0.39
N LEU A 53 3.91 -1.46 0.62
CA LEU A 53 5.36 -1.31 0.42
C LEU A 53 5.98 -2.59 -0.15
N THR A 54 5.57 -3.74 0.36
CA THR A 54 6.03 -5.04 -0.15
C THR A 54 5.65 -5.24 -1.62
N SER A 55 4.47 -4.78 -2.03
CA SER A 55 4.01 -4.90 -3.42
C SER A 55 4.86 -4.12 -4.40
N ILE A 56 5.51 -3.04 -3.94
CA ILE A 56 6.35 -2.16 -4.77
C ILE A 56 7.85 -2.35 -4.52
N ALA A 57 8.27 -3.24 -3.62
CA ALA A 57 9.68 -3.45 -3.25
C ALA A 57 10.58 -3.85 -4.44
N MET A 58 10.01 -4.40 -5.52
CA MET A 58 10.75 -4.69 -6.76
C MET A 58 11.24 -3.41 -7.49
N LEU A 59 10.60 -2.25 -7.25
CA LEU A 59 10.99 -0.99 -7.86
C LEU A 59 12.34 -0.49 -7.33
N ASP A 60 12.72 -0.83 -6.09
CA ASP A 60 14.00 -0.46 -5.49
C ASP A 60 15.21 -1.12 -6.18
N GLN A 61 14.97 -2.14 -7.00
CA GLN A 61 16.00 -2.86 -7.74
C GLN A 61 16.26 -2.26 -9.13
N LEU A 62 15.47 -1.26 -9.54
CA LEU A 62 15.62 -0.62 -10.84
C LEU A 62 16.82 0.33 -10.80
N ASP A 63 17.72 0.20 -11.80
CA ASP A 63 18.74 1.21 -12.04
C ASP A 63 18.09 2.44 -12.69
N LEU A 64 18.02 3.53 -11.92
CA LEU A 64 17.46 4.80 -12.35
C LEU A 64 18.56 5.85 -12.60
N THR A 65 19.82 5.42 -12.72
CA THR A 65 20.93 6.30 -13.07
C THR A 65 20.66 6.94 -14.43
N ASP A 66 20.80 8.26 -14.51
CA ASP A 66 20.55 9.08 -15.71
C ASP A 66 19.12 9.00 -16.28
N VAL A 67 18.14 8.50 -15.51
CA VAL A 67 16.73 8.53 -15.86
C VAL A 67 16.09 9.83 -15.36
N ASN A 68 15.53 10.63 -16.28
CA ASN A 68 14.80 11.84 -15.92
C ASN A 68 13.37 11.48 -15.44
N PRO A 69 12.95 11.84 -14.23
CA PRO A 69 11.60 11.54 -13.76
C PRO A 69 10.55 12.27 -14.58
N ALA A 70 9.47 11.58 -14.93
CA ALA A 70 8.30 12.20 -15.51
C ALA A 70 7.57 13.01 -14.43
N VAL A 71 7.62 14.34 -14.54
CA VAL A 71 7.00 15.31 -13.61
C VAL A 71 5.69 15.88 -14.13
N GLU A 72 5.39 15.64 -15.41
CA GLU A 72 4.14 16.06 -16.07
C GLU A 72 3.26 14.84 -16.33
N PHE A 73 1.95 15.03 -16.24
CA PHE A 73 0.97 14.01 -16.56
C PHE A 73 0.92 13.79 -18.09
N ASP A 74 1.16 12.57 -18.53
CA ASP A 74 0.98 12.17 -19.93
C ASP A 74 -0.45 11.61 -20.12
N ALA A 75 -1.27 12.33 -20.90
CA ALA A 75 -2.66 11.94 -21.18
C ALA A 75 -2.82 10.58 -21.89
N ARG A 76 -1.73 9.96 -22.34
CA ARG A 76 -1.73 8.60 -22.91
C ARG A 76 -1.71 7.49 -21.85
N TRP A 77 -1.54 7.83 -20.57
CA TRP A 77 -1.46 6.88 -19.45
C TRP A 77 -2.80 6.68 -18.72
N SER A 78 -3.90 7.25 -19.24
CA SER A 78 -5.27 7.10 -18.72
C SER A 78 -6.04 5.95 -19.34
#